data_AF-A0A2J0MCQ1-F1
#
_entry.id   AF-A0A2J0MCQ1-F1
#
_cell.length_a   1.000
_cell.length_b   1.000
_cell.length_c   1.000
_cell.angle_alpha   90.00
_cell.angle_beta   90.00
_cell.angle_gamma   90.00
#
_symmetry.space_group_name_H-M   'P 1'
#
loop_
_entity.id
_entity.type
_entity.pdbx_description
1 polymer ?
#
loop_
_entity_poly.entity_id
_entity_poly.type
_entity_poly.pdbx_seq_one_letter_code
_entity_poly.pdbx_strand_id
1 'polypeptide(L)'
;MEFNRSIKTHFELIENTKIVSEGHFLDDYHDIKCKLVFSLPCLEIIEAQVETGELPSKICKTPINKIFELKGLKVERGFRQKVRTIIGGKQGCIHFVDLIYEMAQGIVALLRKAQMTTDGKEMKYFPSETFYGECIGLGNE
;
A
#
# COMPACT_ATOMS: atom_id res chain seq x y z
N MET A 1 15.38 24.01 11.13
CA MET A 1 15.63 22.80 10.33
C MET A 1 14.28 22.20 10.06
N GLU A 2 13.89 22.19 8.80
CA GLU A 2 12.60 21.67 8.32
C GLU A 2 12.87 20.31 7.67
N PHE A 3 12.04 19.32 7.99
CA PHE A 3 12.11 18.00 7.39
C PHE A 3 10.80 17.73 6.68
N ASN A 4 10.87 17.54 5.37
CA ASN A 4 9.69 17.30 4.56
C ASN A 4 9.63 15.83 4.15
N ARG A 5 8.48 15.19 4.41
CA ARG A 5 8.19 13.83 3.98
C ARG A 5 6.80 13.78 3.37
N SER A 6 6.69 13.15 2.21
CA SER A 6 5.41 12.88 1.55
C SER A 6 5.31 11.43 1.10
N ILE A 7 4.09 10.88 1.22
CA ILE A 7 3.68 9.62 0.62
C ILE A 7 2.48 9.93 -0.25
N LYS A 8 2.58 9.61 -1.54
CA LYS A 8 1.49 9.73 -2.50
C LYS A 8 1.14 8.36 -3.02
N THR A 9 -0.13 8.03 -3.06
CA THR A 9 -0.61 6.76 -3.64
C THR A 9 -1.70 7.03 -4.66
N HIS A 10 -1.58 6.41 -5.82
CA HIS A 10 -2.57 6.41 -6.88
C HIS A 10 -3.08 4.98 -7.10
N PHE A 11 -4.36 4.84 -7.45
CA PHE A 11 -5.01 3.55 -7.61
C PHE A 11 -5.86 3.55 -8.88
N GLU A 12 -5.71 2.50 -9.69
CA GLU A 12 -6.45 2.32 -10.94
C GLU A 12 -7.03 0.91 -10.99
N LEU A 13 -8.35 0.79 -11.18
CA LEU A 13 -9.01 -0.49 -11.40
C LEU A 13 -8.86 -0.91 -12.87
N ILE A 14 -8.32 -2.11 -13.08
CA ILE A 14 -8.14 -2.70 -14.41
C ILE A 14 -9.02 -3.94 -14.55
N GLU A 15 -9.81 -3.99 -15.63
CA GLU A 15 -10.59 -5.17 -16.04
C GLU A 15 -11.53 -5.73 -14.94
N ASN A 16 -11.92 -4.92 -13.93
CA ASN A 16 -12.68 -5.33 -12.73
C ASN A 16 -12.09 -6.50 -11.92
N THR A 17 -10.88 -6.95 -12.25
CA THR A 17 -10.24 -8.14 -11.65
C THR A 17 -8.87 -7.82 -11.06
N LYS A 18 -8.34 -6.63 -11.34
CA LYS A 18 -7.04 -6.19 -10.87
C LYS A 18 -7.12 -4.73 -10.43
N ILE A 19 -6.29 -4.36 -9.46
CA ILE A 19 -6.07 -2.97 -9.09
C ILE A 19 -4.57 -2.70 -9.12
N VAL A 20 -4.19 -1.64 -9.85
CA VAL A 20 -2.84 -1.11 -9.83
C VAL A 20 -2.77 -0.09 -8.71
N SER A 21 -1.75 -0.22 -7.86
CA SER A 21 -1.37 0.79 -6.89
C SER A 21 0.01 1.31 -7.25
N GLU A 22 0.10 2.61 -7.45
CA GLU A 22 1.35 3.33 -7.63
C GLU A 22 1.60 4.17 -6.38
N GLY A 23 2.82 4.10 -5.86
CA GLY A 23 3.22 4.79 -4.64
C GLY A 23 4.49 5.60 -4.88
N HIS A 24 4.56 6.79 -4.31
CA HIS A 24 5.75 7.63 -4.29
C HIS A 24 6.04 8.09 -2.87
N PHE A 25 7.20 7.68 -2.35
CA PHE A 25 7.76 8.19 -1.11
C PHE A 25 8.84 9.19 -1.46
N LEU A 26 8.73 10.41 -0.92
CA LEU A 26 9.73 11.45 -1.07
C LEU A 26 10.04 12.10 0.28
N ASP A 27 11.30 12.06 0.69
CA ASP A 27 11.85 12.91 1.74
C ASP A 27 13.21 13.49 1.30
N ASP A 28 13.89 14.19 2.20
CA ASP A 28 15.19 14.83 1.92
C ASP A 28 16.30 13.84 1.47
N TYR A 29 16.10 12.54 1.66
CA TYR A 29 17.09 11.49 1.42
C TYR A 29 16.60 10.35 0.52
N HIS A 30 15.29 10.17 0.34
CA HIS A 30 14.69 9.02 -0.33
C HIS A 30 13.73 9.48 -1.42
N ASP A 31 13.96 9.01 -2.65
CA ASP A 31 13.01 9.08 -3.75
C ASP A 31 12.69 7.66 -4.23
N ILE A 32 11.55 7.11 -3.78
CA ILE A 32 11.14 5.73 -4.03
C ILE A 32 9.78 5.71 -4.72
N LYS A 33 9.73 5.20 -5.93
CA LYS A 33 8.51 4.94 -6.69
C LYS A 33 8.25 3.44 -6.76
N CYS A 34 7.05 3.01 -6.43
CA CYS A 34 6.69 1.60 -6.43
C CYS A 34 5.38 1.40 -7.16
N LYS A 35 5.30 0.33 -7.94
CA LYS A 35 4.08 -0.12 -8.60
C LYS A 35 3.79 -1.54 -8.17
N LEU A 36 2.60 -1.76 -7.62
CA LEU A 36 2.10 -3.07 -7.23
C LEU A 36 0.79 -3.33 -7.98
N VAL A 37 0.61 -4.53 -8.50
CA VAL A 37 -0.66 -4.98 -9.08
C VAL A 37 -1.23 -6.05 -8.18
N PHE A 38 -2.48 -5.88 -7.75
CA PHE A 38 -3.20 -6.82 -6.91
C PHE A 38 -4.33 -7.46 -7.68
N SER A 39 -4.52 -8.77 -7.50
CA SER A 39 -5.71 -9.48 -7.96
C SER A 39 -6.89 -9.24 -7.02
N LEU A 40 -8.09 -9.17 -7.57
CA LEU A 40 -9.35 -9.07 -6.84
C LEU A 40 -10.12 -10.40 -6.91
N PRO A 41 -10.93 -10.73 -5.88
CA PRO A 41 -11.10 -10.00 -4.62
C PRO A 41 -10.04 -10.33 -3.56
N CYS A 42 -9.09 -11.24 -3.87
CA CYS A 42 -8.19 -11.84 -2.88
C CYS A 42 -7.06 -10.91 -2.38
N LEU A 43 -6.84 -9.77 -3.03
CA LEU A 43 -5.76 -8.83 -2.74
C LEU A 43 -4.38 -9.48 -2.71
N GLU A 44 -4.12 -10.38 -3.66
CA GLU A 44 -2.80 -10.99 -3.85
C GLU A 44 -1.96 -10.16 -4.81
N ILE A 45 -0.73 -9.84 -4.42
CA ILE A 45 0.23 -9.14 -5.28
C ILE A 45 0.62 -10.06 -6.44
N ILE A 46 0.24 -9.72 -7.66
CA ILE A 46 0.57 -10.49 -8.88
C ILE A 46 1.77 -9.91 -9.63
N GLU A 47 2.08 -8.64 -9.39
CA GLU A 47 3.21 -7.92 -9.97
C GLU A 47 3.73 -6.86 -9.00
N ALA A 48 5.04 -6.68 -8.95
CA ALA A 48 5.70 -5.69 -8.12
C ALA A 48 6.93 -5.13 -8.84
N GLN A 49 6.98 -3.80 -8.94
CA GLN A 49 8.08 -3.06 -9.56
C GLN A 49 8.47 -1.88 -8.65
N VAL A 50 9.73 -1.47 -8.74
CA VAL A 50 10.23 -0.30 -8.03
C VAL A 50 11.22 0.45 -8.91
N GLU A 51 11.08 1.76 -8.91
CA GLU A 51 12.03 2.70 -9.49
C GLU A 51 12.55 3.59 -8.37
N THR A 52 13.83 3.90 -8.40
CA THR A 52 14.42 4.79 -7.40
C THR A 52 15.22 5.87 -8.07
N GLY A 53 15.06 7.09 -7.56
CA GLY A 53 15.91 8.22 -7.92
C GLY A 53 17.24 8.13 -7.18
N GLU A 54 17.62 9.23 -6.53
CA GLU A 54 18.80 9.25 -5.67
C GLU A 54 18.54 8.44 -4.39
N LEU A 55 19.47 7.53 -4.06
CA LEU A 55 19.42 6.73 -2.84
C LEU A 55 20.55 7.16 -1.91
N PRO A 56 20.29 7.27 -0.59
CA PRO A 56 21.25 7.85 0.34
C PRO A 56 22.41 6.90 0.65
N SER A 57 22.27 5.60 0.38
CA SER A 57 23.35 4.64 0.56
C SER A 57 23.20 3.38 -0.30
N LYS A 58 24.30 2.63 -0.46
CA LYS A 58 24.31 1.33 -1.15
C LYS A 58 23.44 0.26 -0.44
N ILE A 59 23.21 0.39 0.86
CA ILE A 59 22.36 -0.53 1.64
C ILE A 59 20.90 -0.46 1.15
N CYS A 60 20.45 0.70 0.69
CA CYS A 60 19.12 0.90 0.12
C CYS A 60 18.88 0.12 -1.19
N LYS A 61 19.92 -0.45 -1.83
CA LYS A 61 19.78 -1.32 -3.01
C LYS A 61 19.29 -2.72 -2.68
N THR A 62 19.59 -3.23 -1.49
CA THR A 62 19.21 -4.61 -1.10
C THR A 62 17.69 -4.79 -1.05
N PRO A 63 16.90 -3.87 -0.46
CA PRO A 63 15.44 -3.96 -0.44
C PRO A 63 14.81 -3.87 -1.83
N ILE A 64 15.36 -3.03 -2.70
CA ILE A 64 14.91 -2.85 -4.09
C ILE A 64 15.00 -4.15 -4.86
N ASN A 65 16.13 -4.85 -4.74
CA ASN A 65 16.34 -6.13 -5.40
C ASN A 65 15.35 -7.20 -4.94
N LYS A 66 14.72 -7.05 -3.78
CA LYS A 66 13.77 -8.03 -3.22
C LYS A 66 12.31 -7.73 -3.54
N ILE A 67 12.02 -6.69 -4.31
CA ILE A 67 10.64 -6.29 -4.62
C ILE A 67 9.83 -7.43 -5.25
N PHE A 68 10.48 -8.26 -6.07
CA PHE A 68 9.84 -9.40 -6.72
C PHE A 68 9.38 -10.48 -5.72
N GLU A 69 10.01 -10.58 -4.55
CA GLU A 69 9.64 -11.52 -3.49
C GLU A 69 8.28 -11.18 -2.84
N LEU A 70 7.73 -9.99 -3.10
CA LEU A 70 6.37 -9.64 -2.66
C LEU A 70 5.28 -10.35 -3.46
N LYS A 71 5.58 -10.85 -4.66
CA LYS A 71 4.61 -11.55 -5.51
C LYS A 71 4.08 -12.79 -4.78
N GLY A 72 2.76 -12.97 -4.79
CA GLY A 72 2.06 -14.04 -4.08
C GLY A 72 1.64 -13.69 -2.65
N LEU A 73 2.08 -12.55 -2.11
CA LEU A 73 1.59 -12.10 -0.80
C LEU A 73 0.17 -11.56 -0.90
N LYS A 74 -0.67 -11.94 0.06
CA LYS A 74 -2.03 -11.43 0.24
C LYS A 74 -2.08 -10.34 1.30
N VAL A 75 -2.89 -9.30 1.06
CA VAL A 75 -3.16 -8.24 2.03
C VAL A 75 -4.12 -8.77 3.11
N GLU A 76 -3.54 -9.40 4.13
CA GLU A 76 -4.28 -10.03 5.24
C GLU A 76 -3.61 -9.74 6.60
N ARG A 77 -4.13 -10.36 7.67
CA ARG A 77 -3.53 -10.25 9.01
C ARG A 77 -2.05 -10.60 8.97
N GLY A 78 -1.21 -9.69 9.46
CA GLY A 78 0.24 -9.87 9.47
C GLY A 78 0.96 -9.44 8.19
N PHE A 79 0.27 -8.88 7.19
CA PHE A 79 0.87 -8.41 5.94
C PHE A 79 2.08 -7.50 6.16
N ARG A 80 1.98 -6.48 7.03
CA ARG A 80 3.10 -5.58 7.34
C ARG A 80 4.33 -6.32 7.86
N GLN A 81 4.15 -7.36 8.67
CA GLN A 81 5.25 -8.16 9.19
C GLN A 81 5.88 -9.03 8.07
N LYS A 82 5.07 -9.57 7.16
CA LYS A 82 5.57 -10.30 5.97
C LYS A 82 6.40 -9.37 5.08
N VAL A 83 5.87 -8.18 4.75
CA VAL A 83 6.59 -7.14 4.00
C VAL A 83 7.88 -6.73 4.69
N ARG A 84 7.85 -6.47 6.00
CA ARG A 84 9.05 -6.15 6.78
C ARG A 84 10.09 -7.27 6.76
N THR A 85 9.67 -8.53 6.75
CA THR A 85 10.61 -9.67 6.72
C THR A 85 11.34 -9.74 5.37
N ILE A 86 10.64 -9.44 4.28
CA ILE A 86 11.17 -9.48 2.91
C ILE A 86 12.01 -8.23 2.60
N ILE A 87 11.43 -7.05 2.79
CA ILE A 87 11.98 -5.75 2.39
C ILE A 87 12.75 -5.06 3.53
N GLY A 88 12.27 -5.23 4.77
CA GLY A 88 12.66 -4.46 5.95
C GLY A 88 13.60 -5.15 6.95
N GLY A 89 14.36 -6.18 6.54
CA GLY A 89 15.26 -6.94 7.43
C GLY A 89 16.37 -6.10 8.07
N LYS A 90 17.42 -6.73 8.63
CA LYS A 90 18.54 -6.02 9.31
C LYS A 90 19.24 -4.92 8.47
N GLN A 91 19.05 -4.94 7.15
CA GLN A 91 19.58 -3.98 6.17
C GLN A 91 18.46 -3.37 5.30
N GLY A 92 17.22 -3.41 5.79
CA GLY A 92 16.01 -3.01 5.08
C GLY A 92 15.71 -1.52 5.12
N CYS A 93 14.92 -1.02 4.16
CA CYS A 93 14.44 0.37 4.17
C CYS A 93 13.06 0.43 4.84
N ILE A 94 12.99 0.96 6.07
CA ILE A 94 11.71 1.11 6.78
C ILE A 94 10.72 2.00 6.02
N HIS A 95 11.23 3.02 5.32
CA HIS A 95 10.41 3.90 4.47
C HIS A 95 9.77 3.14 3.30
N PHE A 96 10.47 2.15 2.74
CA PHE A 96 9.91 1.32 1.67
C PHE A 96 8.82 0.38 2.21
N VAL A 97 9.03 -0.18 3.41
CA VAL A 97 7.99 -0.96 4.10
C VAL A 97 6.75 -0.11 4.38
N ASP A 98 6.93 1.13 4.83
CA ASP A 98 5.83 2.06 5.05
C ASP A 98 5.09 2.37 3.75
N LEU A 99 5.81 2.67 2.66
CA LEU A 99 5.20 2.92 1.35
C LEU A 99 4.33 1.75 0.87
N ILE A 100 4.85 0.53 0.91
CA ILE A 100 4.11 -0.69 0.51
C ILE A 100 2.87 -0.89 1.41
N TYR A 101 3.00 -0.58 2.70
CA TYR A 101 1.89 -0.70 3.64
C TYR A 101 0.79 0.33 3.34
N GLU A 102 1.14 1.59 3.09
CA GLU A 102 0.20 2.63 2.70
C GLU A 102 -0.52 2.30 1.39
N MET A 103 0.20 1.81 0.38
CA MET A 103 -0.37 1.33 -0.87
C MET A 103 -1.43 0.23 -0.63
N ALA A 104 -1.10 -0.78 0.18
CA ALA A 104 -2.02 -1.87 0.48
C ALA A 104 -3.24 -1.41 1.31
N GLN A 105 -3.03 -0.56 2.33
CA GLN A 105 -4.11 -0.03 3.15
C GLN A 105 -5.03 0.89 2.36
N GLY A 106 -4.49 1.69 1.45
CA GLY A 106 -5.28 2.54 0.56
C GLY A 106 -6.23 1.72 -0.32
N ILE A 107 -5.79 0.59 -0.87
CA ILE A 107 -6.68 -0.35 -1.59
C ILE A 107 -7.75 -0.90 -0.66
N VAL A 108 -7.40 -1.38 0.54
CA VAL A 108 -8.38 -1.92 1.49
C VAL A 108 -9.42 -0.86 1.85
N ALA A 109 -8.99 0.38 2.11
CA ALA A 109 -9.89 1.49 2.40
C ALA A 109 -10.78 1.84 1.19
N LEU A 110 -10.21 1.86 -0.02
CA LEU A 110 -10.96 2.08 -1.26
C LEU A 110 -12.00 0.98 -1.50
N LEU A 111 -11.62 -0.29 -1.41
CA LEU A 111 -12.55 -1.41 -1.59
C LEU A 111 -13.59 -1.50 -0.48
N ARG A 112 -13.28 -1.05 0.73
CA ARG A 112 -14.27 -0.90 1.81
C ARG A 112 -15.25 0.23 1.50
N LYS A 113 -14.77 1.38 1.04
CA LYS A 113 -15.62 2.50 0.57
C LYS A 113 -16.41 2.13 -0.69
N ALA A 114 -15.83 1.28 -1.54
CA ALA A 114 -16.37 0.81 -2.80
C ALA A 114 -17.05 -0.55 -2.69
N GLN A 115 -17.34 -1.10 -1.50
CA GLN A 115 -18.39 -2.10 -1.36
C GLN A 115 -19.65 -1.40 -1.93
N MET A 116 -20.21 -1.62 -3.14
CA MET A 116 -20.30 -2.76 -4.05
C MET A 116 -20.48 -4.06 -3.28
N THR A 117 -21.74 -4.29 -2.94
CA THR A 117 -22.23 -5.64 -2.74
C THR A 117 -21.95 -6.46 -4.01
N THR A 118 -21.74 -7.77 -3.88
CA THR A 118 -21.54 -8.69 -5.01
C THR A 118 -22.73 -8.73 -5.99
N ASP A 119 -23.84 -8.04 -5.67
CA ASP A 119 -25.04 -7.84 -6.48
C ASP A 119 -25.24 -6.40 -7.01
N GLY A 120 -24.23 -5.52 -6.92
CA GLY A 120 -24.25 -4.20 -7.60
C GLY A 120 -25.26 -3.18 -7.05
N LYS A 121 -25.65 -3.29 -5.77
CA LYS A 121 -26.48 -2.29 -5.08
C LYS A 121 -25.62 -1.38 -4.20
N GLU A 122 -25.99 -0.11 -4.13
CA GLU A 122 -25.44 0.87 -3.17
C GLU A 122 -25.39 0.27 -1.76
N MET A 123 -24.24 0.38 -1.10
CA MET A 123 -24.05 -0.06 0.27
C MET A 123 -24.82 0.89 1.20
N LYS A 124 -26.01 0.44 1.61
CA LYS A 124 -26.91 1.22 2.49
C LYS A 124 -26.42 1.36 3.93
N TYR A 125 -25.37 0.64 4.33
CA TYR A 125 -24.93 0.63 5.72
C TYR A 125 -23.41 0.43 5.83
N PHE A 126 -22.73 1.48 6.28
CA PHE A 126 -21.35 1.44 6.77
C PHE A 126 -21.34 0.79 8.16
N PRO A 127 -20.75 -0.42 8.35
CA PRO A 127 -20.60 -0.97 9.69
C PRO A 127 -19.57 -0.12 10.45
N SER A 128 -20.04 0.57 11.48
CA SER A 128 -19.25 1.40 12.39
C SER A 128 -18.05 0.66 13.00
N GLU A 129 -18.10 -0.68 13.04
CA GLU A 129 -17.06 -1.55 13.61
C GLU A 129 -15.84 -1.77 12.70
N THR A 130 -15.87 -1.34 11.44
CA THR A 130 -14.78 -1.61 10.47
C THR A 130 -13.61 -0.62 10.58
N PHE A 131 -13.82 0.50 11.26
CA PHE A 131 -12.77 1.39 11.69
C PHE A 131 -12.45 1.10 13.15
N TYR A 132 -11.16 1.04 13.50
CA TYR A 132 -10.72 1.11 14.89
C TYR A 132 -10.90 2.54 15.45
N GLY A 133 -12.06 3.15 15.25
CA GLY A 133 -12.37 4.52 15.69
C GLY A 133 -13.49 5.19 14.88
N GLU A 134 -14.18 6.13 15.50
CA GLU A 134 -15.14 7.00 14.83
C GLU A 134 -14.40 8.05 13.98
N CYS A 135 -14.85 8.27 12.74
CA CYS A 135 -14.36 9.39 11.95
C CYS A 135 -14.86 10.70 12.58
N ILE A 136 -13.95 11.57 13.03
CA ILE A 136 -14.31 12.87 13.65
C ILE A 136 -15.20 13.71 12.72
N GLY A 137 -15.06 13.59 11.39
CA GLY A 137 -15.89 14.31 10.42
C GLY A 137 -17.27 13.69 10.14
N LEU A 138 -17.62 12.58 10.80
CA LEU A 138 -18.97 11.97 10.75
C LEU A 138 -19.72 12.11 12.08
N GLY A 139 -19.10 12.75 13.08
CA GLY A 139 -19.75 13.09 14.34
C GLY A 139 -20.58 14.36 14.19
N ASN A 140 -21.89 14.18 14.06
CA ASN A 140 -23.00 15.14 14.20
C ASN A 140 -22.65 16.61 14.48
N GLU A 141 -23.01 17.47 13.52
CA GLU A 141 -23.56 18.81 13.83
C GLU A 141 -25.00 18.66 14.35
#